data_AF-A0A7S1KI56-F1
#
_entry.id   AF-A0A7S1KI56-F1
#
_cell.length_a   1.000
_cell.length_b   1.000
_cell.length_c   1.000
_cell.angle_alpha   90.00
_cell.angle_beta   90.00
_cell.angle_gamma   90.00
#
_symmetry.space_group_name_H-M   'P 1'
#
loop_
_entity.id
_entity.type
_entity.pdbx_description
1 polymer ?
#
loop_
_entity_poly.entity_id
_entity_poly.type
_entity_poly.pdbx_seq_one_letter_code
_entity_poly.pdbx_strand_id
1 'polypeptide(L)'
;AAGAYEAILPLLQSLMDFIAQHIFTTQGASKFQLFGKHVWRSLCQRLLKELPMCKEAVPLLEDFQVKMTICNLISPSERLLESRLLTFQDTMHQQRKIQILEEARRWLLSDELKKVHVSDATEIGSLTNVALQAGADLSGGKGRGKGKGGKGARSLVTGIGVGVEGRRALLGAALDESEGFLRLAPCCVSESVHKLVAKLHELFREAVKCKEANQTSVATGLLLLARQLVVLFLSVRPTYHKSRLLSDAMFCGYFYSDCGYLIHHLITIPYT
;
A
#
# COMPACT_ATOMS: atom_id res chain seq x y z
N ALA A 1 -22.33 7.01 10.44
CA ALA A 1 -22.53 6.80 9.00
C ALA A 1 -22.74 5.31 8.69
N ALA A 2 -21.77 4.43 8.98
CA ALA A 2 -21.88 2.98 8.76
C ALA A 2 -23.12 2.34 9.41
N GLY A 3 -23.39 2.62 10.69
CA GLY A 3 -24.56 2.07 11.40
C GLY A 3 -25.92 2.46 10.81
N ALA A 4 -26.00 3.53 10.01
CA ALA A 4 -27.23 3.89 9.30
C ALA A 4 -27.44 2.98 8.07
N TYR A 5 -26.38 2.61 7.35
CA TYR A 5 -26.47 1.61 6.28
C TYR A 5 -26.80 0.22 6.82
N GLU A 6 -26.21 -0.17 7.96
CA GLU A 6 -26.52 -1.43 8.63
C GLU A 6 -27.97 -1.55 9.09
N ALA A 7 -28.61 -0.44 9.46
CA ALA A 7 -30.02 -0.45 9.83
C ALA A 7 -30.97 -0.38 8.61
N ILE A 8 -30.64 0.46 7.62
CA ILE A 8 -31.54 0.79 6.50
C ILE A 8 -31.51 -0.27 5.40
N LEU A 9 -30.33 -0.83 5.08
CA LEU A 9 -30.21 -1.79 3.97
C LEU A 9 -30.98 -3.10 4.25
N PRO A 10 -30.95 -3.70 5.45
CA PRO A 10 -31.76 -4.88 5.73
C PRO A 10 -33.26 -4.60 5.72
N LEU A 11 -33.70 -3.42 6.17
CA LEU A 11 -35.10 -3.01 6.10
C LEU A 11 -35.59 -2.88 4.66
N LEU A 12 -34.80 -2.21 3.82
CA LEU A 12 -35.07 -2.11 2.39
C LEU A 12 -35.07 -3.48 1.72
N GLN A 13 -34.15 -4.37 2.13
CA GLN A 13 -34.10 -5.73 1.62
C GLN A 13 -35.37 -6.51 1.98
N SER A 14 -35.76 -6.51 3.26
CA SER A 14 -36.98 -7.17 3.73
C SER A 14 -38.23 -6.62 3.05
N LEU A 15 -38.30 -5.31 2.81
CA LEU A 15 -39.43 -4.68 2.12
C LEU A 15 -39.50 -5.09 0.65
N MET A 16 -38.36 -5.16 -0.04
CA MET A 16 -38.32 -5.62 -1.43
C MET A 16 -38.66 -7.11 -1.54
N ASP A 17 -38.19 -7.94 -0.61
CA ASP A 17 -38.53 -9.36 -0.54
C ASP A 17 -40.03 -9.56 -0.28
N PHE A 18 -40.62 -8.75 0.61
CA PHE A 18 -42.06 -8.74 0.86
C PHE A 18 -42.86 -8.38 -0.41
N ILE A 19 -42.45 -7.32 -1.12
CA ILE A 19 -43.10 -6.91 -2.37
C ILE A 19 -42.97 -8.02 -3.43
N ALA A 20 -41.80 -8.63 -3.56
CA ALA A 20 -41.56 -9.72 -4.49
C ALA A 20 -42.46 -10.93 -4.19
N GLN A 21 -42.55 -11.35 -2.93
CA GLN A 21 -43.27 -12.57 -2.55
C GLN A 21 -44.80 -12.38 -2.51
N HIS A 22 -45.29 -11.23 -2.05
CA HIS A 22 -46.71 -11.02 -1.79
C HIS A 22 -47.45 -10.20 -2.85
N ILE A 23 -46.76 -9.34 -3.60
CA ILE A 23 -47.39 -8.48 -4.61
C ILE A 23 -47.17 -9.03 -6.01
N PHE A 24 -45.95 -9.47 -6.32
CA PHE A 24 -45.59 -9.99 -7.63
C PHE A 24 -45.38 -11.51 -7.56
N THR A 25 -46.47 -12.25 -7.37
CA THR A 25 -46.47 -13.73 -7.38
C THR A 25 -45.89 -14.31 -8.69
N THR A 26 -45.65 -15.63 -8.75
CA THR A 26 -44.85 -16.37 -9.76
C THR A 26 -45.07 -16.04 -11.26
N GLN A 27 -46.19 -15.44 -11.66
CA GLN A 27 -46.43 -15.00 -13.05
C GLN A 27 -46.05 -13.52 -13.31
N GLY A 28 -45.61 -12.78 -12.29
CA GLY A 28 -45.35 -11.34 -12.31
C GLY A 28 -43.87 -10.93 -12.36
N ALA A 29 -42.93 -11.85 -12.53
CA ALA A 29 -41.49 -11.56 -12.51
C ALA A 29 -41.07 -10.46 -13.50
N SER A 30 -41.68 -10.43 -14.69
CA SER A 30 -41.44 -9.38 -15.69
C SER A 30 -41.97 -8.01 -15.23
N LYS A 31 -43.10 -7.98 -14.52
CA LYS A 31 -43.66 -6.75 -13.93
C LYS A 31 -42.81 -6.26 -12.75
N PHE A 32 -42.24 -7.19 -11.97
CA PHE A 32 -41.33 -6.86 -10.87
C PHE A 32 -40.01 -6.25 -11.36
N GLN A 33 -39.42 -6.77 -12.44
CA GLN A 33 -38.28 -6.13 -13.09
C GLN A 33 -38.61 -4.73 -13.62
N LEU A 34 -39.81 -4.54 -14.19
CA LEU A 34 -40.23 -3.24 -14.70
C LEU A 34 -40.42 -2.23 -13.57
N PHE A 35 -40.98 -2.67 -12.44
CA PHE A 35 -41.03 -1.90 -11.20
C PHE A 35 -39.63 -1.53 -10.70
N GLY A 36 -38.72 -2.51 -10.64
CA GLY A 36 -37.33 -2.31 -10.24
C GLY A 36 -36.62 -1.26 -11.09
N LYS A 37 -36.77 -1.30 -12.42
CA LYS A 37 -36.18 -0.30 -13.34
C LYS A 37 -36.56 1.15 -13.00
N HIS A 38 -37.78 1.38 -12.52
CA HIS A 38 -38.26 2.73 -12.15
C HIS A 38 -37.88 3.13 -10.73
N VAL A 39 -37.96 2.18 -9.79
CA VAL A 39 -37.74 2.45 -8.35
C VAL A 39 -36.25 2.45 -8.01
N TRP A 40 -35.45 1.59 -8.62
CA TRP A 40 -34.04 1.39 -8.31
C TRP A 40 -33.23 2.67 -8.42
N ARG A 41 -33.41 3.43 -9.52
CA ARG A 41 -32.71 4.70 -9.72
C ARG A 41 -33.03 5.71 -8.63
N SER A 42 -34.30 5.85 -8.29
CA SER A 42 -34.78 6.79 -7.26
C SER A 42 -34.31 6.37 -5.87
N LEU A 43 -34.33 5.06 -5.58
CA LEU A 43 -33.83 4.47 -4.35
C LEU A 43 -32.33 4.74 -4.18
N CYS A 44 -31.54 4.42 -5.20
CA CYS A 44 -30.09 4.65 -5.18
C CYS A 44 -29.75 6.12 -5.03
N GLN A 45 -30.46 7.01 -5.74
CA GLN A 45 -30.25 8.46 -5.60
C GLN A 45 -30.56 8.96 -4.20
N ARG A 46 -31.66 8.49 -3.59
CA ARG A 46 -32.00 8.87 -2.20
C ARG A 46 -31.02 8.29 -1.19
N LEU A 47 -30.65 7.02 -1.33
CA LEU A 47 -29.64 6.36 -0.48
C LEU A 47 -28.31 7.10 -0.51
N LEU A 48 -27.83 7.49 -1.70
CA LEU A 48 -26.55 8.19 -1.85
C LEU A 48 -26.61 9.67 -1.48
N LYS A 49 -27.80 10.29 -1.48
CA LYS A 49 -27.99 11.69 -1.09
C LYS A 49 -28.14 11.87 0.42
N GLU A 50 -28.94 11.01 1.05
CA GLU A 50 -29.30 11.14 2.46
C GLU A 50 -28.26 10.49 3.39
N LEU A 51 -27.47 9.53 2.88
CA LEU A 51 -26.43 8.87 3.65
C LEU A 51 -25.04 9.22 3.11
N PRO A 52 -24.13 9.75 3.96
CA PRO A 52 -22.77 10.05 3.54
C PRO A 52 -22.01 8.76 3.25
N MET A 53 -21.36 8.70 2.09
CA MET A 53 -20.56 7.54 1.74
C MET A 53 -19.32 7.41 2.63
N CYS A 54 -19.16 6.25 3.28
CA CYS A 54 -18.01 5.93 4.12
C CYS A 54 -17.38 4.59 3.69
N LYS A 55 -16.14 4.34 4.11
CA LYS A 55 -15.38 3.13 3.71
C LYS A 55 -16.10 1.84 4.11
N GLU A 56 -16.73 1.83 5.28
CA GLU A 56 -17.45 0.67 5.80
C GLU A 56 -18.78 0.42 5.07
N ALA A 57 -19.36 1.44 4.43
CA ALA A 57 -20.61 1.31 3.70
C ALA A 57 -20.44 0.71 2.30
N VAL A 58 -19.22 0.73 1.75
CA VAL A 58 -18.94 0.18 0.42
C VAL A 58 -19.25 -1.32 0.32
N PRO A 59 -18.72 -2.21 1.18
CA PRO A 59 -19.05 -3.64 1.11
C PRO A 59 -20.53 -3.91 1.37
N LEU A 60 -21.19 -3.11 2.22
CA LEU A 60 -22.62 -3.24 2.51
C LEU A 60 -23.48 -2.92 1.29
N LEU A 61 -23.10 -1.91 0.51
CA LEU A 61 -23.81 -1.53 -0.71
C LEU A 61 -23.55 -2.49 -1.87
N GLU A 62 -22.35 -3.07 -1.95
CA GLU A 62 -22.03 -4.15 -2.90
C GLU A 62 -22.90 -5.39 -2.61
N ASP A 63 -22.95 -5.82 -1.35
CA ASP A 63 -23.81 -6.95 -0.92
C ASP A 63 -25.30 -6.66 -1.19
N PHE A 64 -25.76 -5.44 -0.89
CA PHE A 64 -27.13 -5.02 -1.20
C PHE A 64 -27.44 -5.10 -2.70
N GLN A 65 -26.54 -4.63 -3.58
CA GLN A 65 -26.73 -4.73 -5.03
C GLN A 65 -26.78 -6.18 -5.50
N VAL A 66 -25.90 -7.06 -4.97
CA VAL A 66 -25.89 -8.49 -5.29
C VAL A 66 -27.23 -9.13 -4.90
N LYS A 67 -27.71 -8.87 -3.68
CA LYS A 67 -29.01 -9.38 -3.19
C LYS A 67 -30.18 -8.90 -4.05
N MET A 68 -30.19 -7.62 -4.44
CA MET A 68 -31.23 -7.06 -5.32
C MET A 68 -31.20 -7.66 -6.73
N THR A 69 -30.02 -8.06 -7.21
CA THR A 69 -29.85 -8.79 -8.47
C THR A 69 -30.40 -10.22 -8.36
N ILE A 70 -30.12 -10.91 -7.25
CA ILE A 70 -30.64 -12.26 -6.97
C ILE A 70 -32.17 -12.26 -6.89
N CYS A 71 -32.76 -11.24 -6.29
CA CYS A 71 -34.22 -11.09 -6.21
C CYS A 71 -34.87 -10.73 -7.56
N ASN A 72 -34.11 -10.64 -8.67
CA ASN A 72 -34.57 -10.21 -9.98
C ASN A 72 -35.22 -8.80 -9.99
N LEU A 73 -34.96 -7.97 -8.98
CA LEU A 73 -35.45 -6.59 -8.96
C LEU A 73 -34.74 -5.76 -10.03
N ILE A 74 -33.43 -5.95 -10.16
CA ILE A 74 -32.59 -5.26 -11.14
C ILE A 74 -32.06 -6.23 -12.18
N SER A 75 -31.94 -5.73 -13.41
CA SER A 75 -31.23 -6.46 -14.45
C SER A 75 -29.73 -6.47 -14.13
N PRO A 76 -28.98 -7.55 -14.42
CA PRO A 76 -27.53 -7.60 -14.25
C PRO A 76 -26.78 -6.55 -15.11
N SER A 77 -27.48 -5.89 -16.04
CA SER A 77 -26.98 -4.77 -16.82
C SER A 77 -27.00 -3.42 -16.07
N GLU A 78 -27.77 -3.28 -14.99
CA GLU A 78 -27.89 -2.02 -14.24
C GLU A 78 -26.80 -1.89 -13.17
N ARG A 79 -25.67 -1.29 -13.56
CA ARG A 79 -24.48 -1.10 -12.70
C ARG A 79 -24.40 0.28 -12.04
N LEU A 80 -25.54 0.87 -11.68
CA LEU A 80 -25.57 2.26 -11.17
C LEU A 80 -24.86 2.43 -9.83
N LEU A 81 -25.08 1.51 -8.87
CA LEU A 81 -24.38 1.53 -7.58
C LEU A 81 -22.91 1.17 -7.77
N GLU A 82 -22.60 0.07 -8.45
CA GLU A 82 -21.22 -0.32 -8.81
C GLU A 82 -20.41 0.83 -9.42
N SER A 83 -20.92 1.52 -10.43
CA SER A 83 -20.23 2.67 -11.05
C SER A 83 -19.98 3.80 -10.06
N ARG A 84 -20.94 4.10 -9.17
CA ARG A 84 -20.80 5.14 -8.14
C ARG A 84 -19.84 4.73 -7.03
N LEU A 85 -19.87 3.47 -6.62
CA LEU A 85 -18.96 2.89 -5.62
C LEU A 85 -17.52 2.92 -6.13
N LEU A 86 -17.29 2.50 -7.38
CA LEU A 86 -15.98 2.59 -8.02
C LEU A 86 -15.48 4.05 -8.08
N THR A 87 -16.32 4.98 -8.51
CA THR A 87 -15.97 6.41 -8.55
C THR A 87 -15.63 6.95 -7.15
N PHE A 88 -16.37 6.53 -6.14
CA PHE A 88 -16.12 6.93 -4.75
C PHE A 88 -14.81 6.33 -4.20
N GLN A 89 -14.58 5.04 -4.42
CA GLN A 89 -13.32 4.36 -4.07
C GLN A 89 -12.14 5.07 -4.74
N ASP A 90 -12.22 5.34 -6.04
CA ASP A 90 -11.19 6.06 -6.79
C ASP A 90 -10.91 7.44 -6.19
N THR A 91 -11.96 8.20 -5.88
CA THR A 91 -11.84 9.53 -5.26
C THR A 91 -11.14 9.44 -3.89
N MET A 92 -11.53 8.47 -3.06
CA MET A 92 -10.91 8.23 -1.76
C MET A 92 -9.43 7.84 -1.89
N HIS A 93 -9.09 7.00 -2.87
CA HIS A 93 -7.71 6.63 -3.16
C HIS A 93 -6.89 7.84 -3.62
N GLN A 94 -7.43 8.69 -4.50
CA GLN A 94 -6.76 9.92 -4.92
C GLN A 94 -6.58 10.92 -3.77
N GLN A 95 -7.60 11.12 -2.92
CA GLN A 95 -7.48 12.00 -1.76
C GLN A 95 -6.40 11.52 -0.79
N ARG A 96 -6.38 10.23 -0.48
CA ARG A 96 -5.34 9.64 0.37
C ARG A 96 -3.94 9.82 -0.23
N LYS A 97 -3.82 9.61 -1.54
CA LYS A 97 -2.56 9.82 -2.28
C LYS A 97 -2.09 11.27 -2.15
N ILE A 98 -2.98 12.24 -2.36
CA ILE A 98 -2.68 13.68 -2.23
C ILE A 98 -2.21 13.99 -0.81
N GLN A 99 -2.93 13.54 0.22
CA GLN A 99 -2.58 13.78 1.62
C GLN A 99 -1.19 13.25 1.96
N ILE A 100 -0.86 12.04 1.51
CA ILE A 100 0.46 11.43 1.75
C ILE A 100 1.57 12.24 1.06
N LEU A 101 1.35 12.68 -0.19
CA LEU A 101 2.32 13.50 -0.92
C LEU A 101 2.50 14.89 -0.30
N GLU A 102 1.42 15.51 0.15
CA GLU A 102 1.45 16.81 0.83
C GLU A 102 2.17 16.73 2.18
N GLU A 103 1.88 15.69 2.96
CA GLU A 103 2.57 15.42 4.21
C GLU A 103 4.07 15.19 4.00
N ALA A 104 4.45 14.34 3.05
CA ALA A 104 5.85 14.13 2.71
C ALA A 104 6.52 15.41 2.23
N ARG A 105 5.83 16.22 1.42
CA ARG A 105 6.34 17.53 0.99
C ARG A 105 6.60 18.45 2.18
N ARG A 106 5.70 18.50 3.17
CA ARG A 106 5.89 19.29 4.39
C ARG A 106 7.15 18.85 5.16
N TRP A 107 7.38 17.54 5.31
CA TRP A 107 8.61 17.03 5.94
C TRP A 107 9.87 17.41 5.17
N LEU A 108 9.83 17.39 3.83
CA LEU A 108 11.01 17.68 3.01
C LEU A 108 11.38 19.16 2.99
N LEU A 109 10.38 20.03 3.08
CA LEU A 109 10.53 21.49 3.13
C LEU A 109 10.91 22.00 4.52
N SER A 110 10.64 21.24 5.59
CA SER A 110 10.99 21.67 6.94
C SER A 110 12.51 21.76 7.11
N ASP A 111 12.99 22.90 7.60
CA ASP A 111 14.41 23.15 7.92
C ASP A 111 14.85 22.50 9.25
N GLU A 112 14.06 21.58 9.81
CA GLU A 112 14.32 21.00 11.13
C GLU A 112 15.70 20.32 11.18
N LEU A 113 16.56 20.83 12.06
CA LEU A 113 17.92 20.33 12.34
C LEU A 113 17.94 19.03 13.15
N LYS A 114 16.77 18.40 13.35
CA LYS A 114 16.65 17.18 14.15
C LYS A 114 17.26 16.01 13.38
N LYS A 115 18.23 15.40 14.03
CA LYS A 115 19.03 14.29 13.50
C LYS A 115 18.64 13.03 14.25
N VAL A 116 18.53 11.95 13.50
CA VAL A 116 18.30 10.60 14.02
C VAL A 116 19.56 9.81 13.75
N HIS A 117 20.12 9.22 14.81
CA HIS A 117 21.22 8.27 14.65
C HIS A 117 20.62 6.91 14.33
N VAL A 118 21.00 6.36 13.17
CA VAL A 118 20.51 5.07 12.68
C VAL A 118 21.67 4.11 12.55
N SER A 119 21.39 2.86 12.87
CA SER A 119 22.32 1.74 12.75
C SER A 119 21.55 0.49 12.35
N ASP A 120 22.25 -0.50 11.81
CA ASP A 120 21.61 -1.78 11.47
C ASP A 120 20.89 -2.40 12.69
N ALA A 121 21.40 -2.26 13.92
CA ALA A 121 20.74 -2.82 15.10
C ALA A 121 19.36 -2.20 15.40
N THR A 122 19.16 -0.92 15.08
CA THR A 122 17.98 -0.14 15.47
C THR A 122 16.96 0.01 14.35
N GLU A 123 17.38 -0.24 13.10
CA GLU A 123 16.63 0.17 11.92
C GLU A 123 15.61 -0.85 11.44
N ILE A 124 14.49 -0.33 10.91
CA ILE A 124 13.40 -1.14 10.36
C ILE A 124 13.89 -1.85 9.09
N GLY A 125 13.73 -3.17 9.04
CA GLY A 125 14.20 -3.94 7.87
C GLY A 125 15.71 -4.12 7.82
N SER A 126 16.39 -3.95 8.96
CA SER A 126 17.79 -4.37 9.10
C SER A 126 17.98 -5.82 8.67
N LEU A 127 19.01 -6.04 7.85
CA LEU A 127 19.38 -7.38 7.43
C LEU A 127 19.88 -8.24 8.59
N THR A 128 20.47 -7.65 9.63
CA THR A 128 20.82 -8.38 10.86
C THR A 128 19.56 -8.90 11.56
N ASN A 129 18.52 -8.08 11.67
CA ASN A 129 17.25 -8.51 12.27
C ASN A 129 16.52 -9.54 11.40
N VAL A 130 16.53 -9.38 10.08
CA VAL A 130 15.95 -10.35 9.14
C VAL A 130 16.74 -11.67 9.14
N ALA A 131 18.06 -11.63 9.19
CA ALA A 131 18.93 -12.80 9.26
C ALA A 131 18.75 -13.56 10.59
N LEU A 132 18.66 -12.85 11.72
CA LEU A 132 18.36 -13.44 13.03
C LEU A 132 16.97 -14.10 13.05
N GLN A 133 15.95 -13.45 12.49
CA GLN A 133 14.61 -14.05 12.34
C GLN A 133 14.59 -15.23 11.37
N ALA A 134 15.51 -15.26 10.41
CA ALA A 134 15.71 -16.37 9.48
C ALA A 134 16.56 -17.52 10.05
N GLY A 135 17.10 -17.38 11.27
CA GLY A 135 17.94 -18.39 11.93
C GLY A 135 19.39 -18.45 11.44
N ALA A 136 19.89 -17.39 10.81
CA ALA A 136 21.29 -17.30 10.41
C ALA A 136 22.16 -16.91 11.62
N ASP A 137 23.06 -17.80 12.03
CA ASP A 137 24.05 -17.52 13.07
C ASP A 137 25.05 -16.48 12.54
N LEU A 138 24.93 -15.25 13.03
CA LEU A 138 25.85 -14.15 12.72
C LEU A 138 27.11 -14.14 13.61
N SER A 139 27.36 -15.20 14.38
CA SER A 139 28.59 -15.34 15.17
C SER A 139 29.77 -15.70 14.24
N GLY A 140 30.74 -14.79 14.20
CA GLY A 140 31.82 -14.75 13.24
C GLY A 140 32.75 -15.97 13.12
N GLY A 141 33.51 -15.90 12.04
CA GLY A 141 34.31 -16.99 11.49
C GLY A 141 35.39 -17.57 12.39
N LYS A 142 35.63 -18.86 12.13
CA LYS A 142 36.95 -19.50 12.03
C LYS A 142 36.75 -20.90 11.44
N GLY A 143 37.25 -21.11 10.22
CA GLY A 143 37.66 -22.46 9.80
C GLY A 143 37.21 -22.93 8.42
N ARG A 144 38.23 -23.04 7.54
CA ARG A 144 38.44 -24.10 6.53
C ARG A 144 37.43 -24.26 5.39
N GLY A 145 37.95 -24.11 4.17
CA GLY A 145 37.40 -24.80 3.01
C GLY A 145 37.95 -24.34 1.67
N LYS A 146 39.11 -24.88 1.27
CA LYS A 146 39.65 -24.78 -0.08
C LYS A 146 38.64 -25.44 -1.05
N GLY A 147 38.00 -24.68 -1.94
CA GLY A 147 37.05 -25.20 -2.93
C GLY A 147 37.15 -24.45 -4.25
N LYS A 148 37.80 -25.07 -5.25
CA LYS A 148 37.75 -24.66 -6.66
C LYS A 148 36.32 -24.77 -7.17
N GLY A 149 35.82 -23.74 -7.84
CA GLY A 149 34.55 -23.86 -8.59
C GLY A 149 34.04 -22.53 -9.12
N GLY A 150 34.67 -22.01 -10.18
CA GLY A 150 34.07 -20.94 -10.96
C GLY A 150 32.84 -21.46 -11.72
N LYS A 151 31.72 -20.75 -11.59
CA LYS A 151 30.63 -20.51 -12.58
C LYS A 151 29.39 -20.07 -11.81
N GLY A 152 28.93 -18.84 -11.99
CA GLY A 152 27.63 -18.47 -11.41
C GLY A 152 27.23 -17.00 -11.34
N ALA A 153 27.87 -16.06 -12.02
CA ALA A 153 27.29 -14.72 -12.17
C ALA A 153 26.04 -14.78 -13.07
N ARG A 154 24.88 -15.11 -12.48
CA ARG A 154 23.57 -15.01 -13.14
C ARG A 154 22.56 -14.37 -12.20
N SER A 155 22.21 -13.13 -12.54
CA SER A 155 20.90 -12.52 -12.38
C SER A 155 20.44 -12.21 -10.95
N LEU A 156 20.96 -11.10 -10.40
CA LEU A 156 20.42 -10.40 -9.22
C LEU A 156 19.10 -9.62 -9.51
N VAL A 157 18.43 -9.83 -10.66
CA VAL A 157 17.35 -8.93 -11.12
C VAL A 157 15.97 -9.60 -11.25
N THR A 158 15.77 -10.83 -10.78
CA THR A 158 14.46 -11.49 -10.84
C THR A 158 13.95 -11.93 -9.47
N GLY A 159 13.71 -10.93 -8.60
CA GLY A 159 13.14 -11.12 -7.26
C GLY A 159 11.60 -11.10 -7.18
N ILE A 160 10.90 -11.26 -8.29
CA ILE A 160 9.42 -11.29 -8.31
C ILE A 160 8.97 -12.75 -8.42
N GLY A 161 8.96 -13.48 -7.30
CA GLY A 161 8.39 -14.83 -7.26
C GLY A 161 9.13 -15.87 -6.42
N VAL A 162 10.19 -15.48 -5.70
CA VAL A 162 10.95 -16.42 -4.89
C VAL A 162 10.22 -16.66 -3.55
N GLY A 163 9.85 -17.91 -3.28
CA GLY A 163 9.29 -18.34 -2.01
C GLY A 163 10.19 -18.00 -0.82
N VAL A 164 9.67 -18.09 0.41
CA VAL A 164 10.37 -17.68 1.65
C VAL A 164 11.76 -18.33 1.76
N GLU A 165 11.90 -19.60 1.33
CA GLU A 165 13.18 -20.32 1.34
C GLU A 165 14.19 -19.83 0.30
N GLY A 166 13.73 -19.46 -0.90
CA GLY A 166 14.65 -18.90 -1.89
C GLY A 166 15.03 -17.45 -1.57
N ARG A 167 14.19 -16.69 -0.86
CA ARG A 167 14.56 -15.39 -0.28
C ARG A 167 15.65 -15.56 0.80
N ARG A 168 15.57 -16.61 1.63
CA ARG A 168 16.64 -16.98 2.60
C ARG A 168 17.96 -17.31 1.91
N ALA A 169 17.95 -18.10 0.84
CA ALA A 169 19.16 -18.46 0.10
C ALA A 169 19.81 -17.25 -0.60
N LEU A 170 18.99 -16.35 -1.16
CA LEU A 170 19.47 -15.10 -1.77
C LEU A 170 20.07 -14.14 -0.73
N LEU A 171 19.48 -14.08 0.47
CA LEU A 171 20.00 -13.26 1.57
C LEU A 171 21.31 -13.81 2.12
N GLY A 172 21.40 -15.13 2.34
CA GLY A 172 22.62 -15.80 2.81
C GLY A 172 23.77 -15.60 1.82
N ALA A 173 23.52 -15.81 0.52
CA ALA A 173 24.53 -15.57 -0.52
C ALA A 173 24.93 -14.10 -0.63
N ALA A 174 23.98 -13.16 -0.53
CA ALA A 174 24.29 -11.72 -0.59
C ALA A 174 25.06 -11.22 0.64
N LEU A 175 24.83 -11.81 1.82
CA LEU A 175 25.54 -11.50 3.05
C LEU A 175 26.93 -12.16 3.14
N ASP A 176 27.10 -13.37 2.58
CA ASP A 176 28.39 -14.09 2.55
C ASP A 176 29.33 -13.57 1.45
N GLU A 177 28.81 -13.22 0.26
CA GLU A 177 29.65 -12.70 -0.84
C GLU A 177 29.98 -11.21 -0.67
N SER A 178 29.16 -10.47 0.09
CA SER A 178 29.34 -9.03 0.29
C SER A 178 29.55 -8.76 1.77
N GLU A 179 30.81 -8.85 2.25
CA GLU A 179 31.22 -8.52 3.62
C GLU A 179 30.68 -7.13 4.07
N GLY A 180 29.44 -7.07 4.55
CA GLY A 180 28.80 -5.85 5.05
C GLY A 180 28.24 -4.87 4.01
N PHE A 181 28.30 -5.12 2.68
CA PHE A 181 27.82 -4.15 1.67
C PHE A 181 26.34 -3.78 1.84
N LEU A 182 25.52 -4.75 2.23
CA LEU A 182 24.10 -4.54 2.45
C LEU A 182 23.75 -4.20 3.90
N ARG A 183 24.71 -4.12 4.82
CA ARG A 183 24.46 -3.69 6.20
C ARG A 183 24.43 -2.17 6.27
N LEU A 184 23.51 -1.63 7.05
CA LEU A 184 23.47 -0.19 7.27
C LEU A 184 24.65 0.22 8.16
N ALA A 185 25.61 0.95 7.57
CA ALA A 185 26.66 1.59 8.35
C ALA A 185 26.05 2.63 9.32
N PRO A 186 26.51 2.70 10.58
CA PRO A 186 26.02 3.69 11.53
C PRO A 186 26.17 5.10 10.95
N CYS A 187 25.05 5.83 10.84
CA CYS A 187 25.05 7.17 10.27
C CYS A 187 24.02 8.07 10.95
N CYS A 188 24.11 9.37 10.68
CA CYS A 188 23.16 10.37 11.16
C CYS A 188 22.36 10.87 9.98
N VAL A 189 21.04 10.72 10.05
CA VAL A 189 20.11 11.13 9.00
C VAL A 189 19.15 12.18 9.52
N SER A 190 18.58 12.95 8.60
CA SER A 190 17.55 13.93 8.94
C SER A 190 16.25 13.23 9.33
N GLU A 191 15.58 13.73 10.36
CA GLU A 191 14.30 13.17 10.82
C GLU A 191 13.25 13.12 9.70
N SER A 192 13.23 14.11 8.83
CA SER A 192 12.36 14.15 7.65
C SER A 192 12.54 12.96 6.70
N VAL A 193 13.78 12.51 6.52
CA VAL A 193 14.11 11.38 5.62
C VAL A 193 13.83 10.07 6.33
N HIS A 194 14.10 10.00 7.64
CA HIS A 194 13.70 8.87 8.47
C HIS A 194 12.17 8.65 8.44
N LYS A 195 11.36 9.71 8.59
CA LYS A 195 9.89 9.66 8.43
C LYS A 195 9.46 9.23 7.03
N LEU A 196 10.12 9.74 6.00
CA LEU A 196 9.85 9.35 4.61
C LEU A 196 10.08 7.84 4.40
N VAL A 197 11.20 7.31 4.88
CA VAL A 197 11.53 5.89 4.80
C VAL A 197 10.54 5.03 5.58
N ALA A 198 10.16 5.44 6.79
CA ALA A 198 9.12 4.75 7.54
C ALA A 198 7.78 4.70 6.76
N LYS A 199 7.42 5.79 6.07
CA LYS A 199 6.23 5.83 5.22
C LYS A 199 6.33 4.93 4.00
N LEU A 200 7.53 4.82 3.39
CA LEU A 200 7.78 3.86 2.31
C LEU A 200 7.52 2.43 2.79
N HIS A 201 8.10 2.04 3.93
CA HIS A 201 7.88 0.72 4.53
C HIS A 201 6.39 0.43 4.80
N GLU A 202 5.66 1.41 5.32
CA GLU A 202 4.20 1.29 5.52
C GLU A 202 3.46 0.99 4.19
N LEU A 203 3.76 1.75 3.13
CA LEU A 203 3.15 1.58 1.82
C LEU A 203 3.49 0.24 1.18
N PHE A 204 4.74 -0.23 1.31
CA PHE A 204 5.14 -1.53 0.79
C PHE A 204 4.45 -2.69 1.53
N ARG A 205 4.36 -2.62 2.87
CA ARG A 205 3.61 -3.63 3.66
C ARG A 205 2.13 -3.65 3.29
N GLU A 206 1.53 -2.49 3.10
CA GLU A 206 0.14 -2.39 2.65
C GLU A 206 -0.04 -2.97 1.24
N ALA A 207 0.88 -2.70 0.32
CA ALA A 207 0.85 -3.26 -1.02
C ALA A 207 0.94 -4.80 -1.02
N VAL A 208 1.77 -5.37 -0.14
CA VAL A 208 1.85 -6.83 0.06
C VAL A 208 0.51 -7.38 0.57
N LYS A 209 -0.09 -6.77 1.60
CA LYS A 209 -1.40 -7.18 2.12
C LYS A 209 -2.49 -7.11 1.06
N CYS A 210 -2.53 -6.02 0.27
CA CYS A 210 -3.47 -5.89 -0.84
C CYS A 210 -3.26 -6.97 -1.89
N LYS A 211 -2.00 -7.31 -2.21
CA LYS A 211 -1.69 -8.39 -3.16
C LYS A 211 -2.12 -9.76 -2.62
N GLU A 212 -1.92 -10.04 -1.35
CA GLU A 212 -2.38 -11.27 -0.68
C GLU A 212 -3.92 -11.36 -0.67
N ALA A 213 -4.61 -10.23 -0.56
CA ALA A 213 -6.07 -10.12 -0.69
C ALA A 213 -6.57 -10.10 -2.15
N ASN A 214 -5.73 -10.40 -3.15
CA ASN A 214 -6.03 -10.34 -4.59
C ASN A 214 -6.46 -8.95 -5.12
N GLN A 215 -6.14 -7.86 -4.42
CA GLN A 215 -6.39 -6.47 -4.82
C GLN A 215 -5.20 -5.89 -5.61
N THR A 216 -4.91 -6.47 -6.78
CA THR A 216 -3.70 -6.15 -7.58
C THR A 216 -3.62 -4.69 -8.04
N SER A 217 -4.75 -4.07 -8.38
CA SER A 217 -4.81 -2.67 -8.82
C SER A 217 -4.39 -1.72 -7.69
N VAL A 218 -4.91 -1.94 -6.48
CA VAL A 218 -4.60 -1.16 -5.29
C VAL A 218 -3.13 -1.34 -4.91
N ALA A 219 -2.63 -2.58 -4.93
CA ALA A 219 -1.21 -2.87 -4.67
C ALA A 219 -0.28 -2.12 -5.64
N THR A 220 -0.63 -2.09 -6.93
CA THR A 220 0.15 -1.36 -7.95
C THR A 220 0.08 0.15 -7.71
N GLY A 221 -1.07 0.69 -7.32
CA GLY A 221 -1.23 2.10 -6.96
C GLY A 221 -0.35 2.50 -5.78
N LEU A 222 -0.25 1.67 -4.75
CA LEU A 222 0.61 1.89 -3.58
C LEU A 222 2.10 1.88 -3.95
N LEU A 223 2.53 0.97 -4.83
CA LEU A 223 3.90 0.95 -5.33
C LEU A 223 4.24 2.20 -6.14
N LEU A 224 3.32 2.68 -6.98
CA LEU A 224 3.49 3.94 -7.71
C LEU A 224 3.56 5.14 -6.77
N LEU A 225 2.78 5.14 -5.69
CA LEU A 225 2.85 6.19 -4.67
C LEU A 225 4.19 6.17 -3.91
N ALA A 226 4.69 4.98 -3.54
CA ALA A 226 6.02 4.85 -2.95
C ALA A 226 7.11 5.40 -3.88
N ARG A 227 7.03 5.10 -5.19
CA ARG A 227 7.93 5.69 -6.19
C ARG A 227 7.80 7.21 -6.26
N GLN A 228 6.59 7.76 -6.20
CA GLN A 228 6.36 9.21 -6.21
C GLN A 228 6.97 9.89 -4.99
N LEU A 229 6.96 9.27 -3.81
CA LEU A 229 7.63 9.80 -2.62
C LEU A 229 9.14 9.91 -2.82
N VAL A 230 9.77 8.92 -3.44
CA VAL A 230 11.21 8.97 -3.78
C VAL A 230 11.48 10.10 -4.79
N VAL A 231 10.68 10.20 -5.85
CA VAL A 231 10.80 11.27 -6.84
C VAL A 231 10.61 12.65 -6.19
N LEU A 232 9.67 12.77 -5.26
CA LEU A 232 9.43 14.01 -4.52
C LEU A 232 10.66 14.41 -3.69
N PHE A 233 11.30 13.47 -2.99
CA PHE A 233 12.57 13.71 -2.30
C PHE A 233 13.65 14.23 -3.25
N LEU A 234 13.87 13.51 -4.36
CA LEU A 234 14.90 13.87 -5.35
C LEU A 234 14.63 15.22 -6.03
N SER A 235 13.38 15.62 -6.16
CA SER A 235 13.01 16.86 -6.84
C SER A 235 12.97 18.06 -5.89
N VAL A 236 12.44 17.88 -4.68
CA VAL A 236 12.19 18.98 -3.74
C VAL A 236 13.44 19.29 -2.92
N ARG A 237 14.07 18.27 -2.33
CA ARG A 237 15.15 18.44 -1.36
C ARG A 237 16.36 19.20 -1.94
N PRO A 238 16.97 18.80 -3.08
CA PRO A 238 18.11 19.51 -3.63
C PRO A 238 17.76 20.87 -4.24
N THR A 239 16.52 21.02 -4.75
CA THR A 239 16.09 22.26 -5.40
C THR A 239 15.79 23.35 -4.36
N TYR A 240 15.02 23.02 -3.32
CA TYR A 240 14.62 23.97 -2.29
C TYR A 240 15.82 24.38 -1.42
N HIS A 241 16.68 23.41 -1.05
CA HIS A 241 17.85 23.66 -0.21
C HIS A 241 19.13 23.94 -0.99
N LYS A 242 19.04 24.31 -2.29
CA LYS A 242 20.20 24.49 -3.17
C LYS A 242 21.25 25.44 -2.58
N SER A 243 20.83 26.58 -2.05
CA SER A 243 21.75 27.55 -1.44
C SER A 243 22.49 26.94 -0.26
N ARG A 244 21.78 26.24 0.63
CA ARG A 244 22.36 25.61 1.83
C ARG A 244 23.30 24.47 1.48
N LEU A 245 22.96 23.66 0.48
CA LEU A 245 23.84 22.59 -0.01
C LEU A 245 25.19 23.11 -0.51
N LEU A 246 25.22 24.32 -1.06
CA LEU A 246 26.44 24.95 -1.55
C LEU A 246 27.21 25.71 -0.47
N SER A 247 26.51 26.25 0.53
CA SER A 247 27.11 27.11 1.55
C SER A 247 27.46 26.41 2.87
N ASP A 248 26.82 25.29 3.20
CA ASP A 248 26.95 24.58 4.48
C ASP A 248 27.43 23.13 4.25
N ALA A 249 28.71 22.89 4.56
CA ALA A 249 29.35 21.59 4.40
C ALA A 249 28.70 20.50 5.30
N MET A 250 28.21 20.87 6.49
CA MET A 250 27.53 19.93 7.37
C MET A 250 26.18 19.52 6.79
N PHE A 251 25.43 20.48 6.27
CA PHE A 251 24.16 20.20 5.60
C PHE A 251 24.35 19.31 4.36
N CYS A 252 25.39 19.58 3.56
CA CYS A 252 25.77 18.73 2.44
C CYS A 252 26.12 17.29 2.87
N GLY A 253 26.89 17.14 3.96
CA GLY A 253 27.19 15.84 4.55
C GLY A 253 25.94 15.07 4.98
N TYR A 254 25.00 15.74 5.66
CA TYR A 254 23.71 15.11 6.02
C TYR A 254 22.87 14.74 4.81
N PHE A 255 22.83 15.58 3.78
CA PHE A 255 22.12 15.25 2.54
C PHE A 255 22.73 14.02 1.84
N TYR A 256 24.06 13.88 1.86
CA TYR A 256 24.73 12.69 1.37
C TYR A 256 24.35 11.44 2.18
N SER A 257 24.36 11.53 3.52
CA SER A 257 23.91 10.45 4.40
C SER A 257 22.43 10.10 4.19
N ASP A 258 21.56 11.09 4.03
CA ASP A 258 20.14 10.91 3.71
C ASP A 258 19.93 10.13 2.40
N CYS A 259 20.71 10.46 1.36
CA CYS A 259 20.67 9.76 0.08
C CYS A 259 21.14 8.31 0.23
N GLY A 260 22.28 8.09 0.90
CA GLY A 260 22.81 6.74 1.14
C GLY A 260 21.83 5.88 1.94
N TYR A 261 21.21 6.47 2.97
CA TYR A 261 20.19 5.81 3.77
C TYR A 261 18.94 5.42 2.96
N LEU A 262 18.43 6.33 2.13
CA LEU A 262 17.30 6.03 1.25
C LEU A 262 17.64 4.92 0.24
N ILE A 263 18.82 4.97 -0.37
CA ILE A 263 19.30 3.95 -1.32
C ILE A 263 19.39 2.59 -0.63
N HIS A 264 19.96 2.54 0.57
CA HIS A 264 20.05 1.32 1.36
C HIS A 264 18.68 0.68 1.52
N HIS A 265 17.67 1.43 2.00
CA HIS A 265 16.32 0.92 2.18
C HIS A 265 15.67 0.47 0.86
N LEU A 266 15.84 1.20 -0.23
CA LEU A 266 15.29 0.80 -1.53
C LEU A 266 15.90 -0.52 -2.05
N ILE A 267 17.16 -0.79 -1.70
CA ILE A 267 17.84 -2.05 -2.06
C ILE A 267 17.42 -3.18 -1.11
N THR A 268 17.20 -2.90 0.18
CA THR A 268 16.91 -3.94 1.19
C THR A 268 15.43 -4.29 1.29
N ILE A 269 14.49 -3.39 0.95
CA ILE A 269 13.04 -3.64 1.02
C ILE A 269 12.58 -4.95 0.35
N PRO A 270 13.07 -5.37 -0.83
CA PRO A 270 12.69 -6.65 -1.44
C PRO A 270 13.01 -7.88 -0.58
N TYR A 271 13.91 -7.73 0.38
CA TYR A 271 14.42 -8.78 1.25
C TYR A 271 13.79 -8.80 2.65
N THR A 272 13.05 -7.74 3.01
CA THR A 272 12.38 -7.55 4.30
C THR A 272 10.89 -7.84 4.18
#